data_AF-A0A644VMM3-F1
#
_entry.id   AF-A0A644VMM3-F1
#
_cell.length_a   1.000
_cell.length_b   1.000
_cell.length_c   1.000
_cell.angle_alpha   90.00
_cell.angle_beta   90.00
_cell.angle_gamma   90.00
#
_symmetry.space_group_name_H-M   'P 1'
#
loop_
_entity.id
_entity.type
_entity.pdbx_description
1 polymer ?
#
loop_
_entity_poly.entity_id
_entity_poly.type
_entity_poly.pdbx_seq_one_letter_code
_entity_poly.pdbx_strand_id
1 'polypeptide(L)'
;MRSDDAYSPDGKPHFRPDYATITYCNILKKLYPDVPVLIGGIEASLRRFTHYDYWSDKLMPGILIDSKADLLVYGMGEKPLMAILSELKSGKSLAEIQNIPQTAYLSKSVTEHTEWKTKELIDHDTCLKDKKLYASNFKHIEVESNRYNADRLIQRNGNKYIVVNPPFQPLTQGELDASFDLPYTRLPHPKYKGKTIPAFEMIKFSVNLHRGCFGGCAFCTISAHQGKFIVSRSKESIVNEVKQITKMPDFKGYLSDLGGPSANMYEMRGIDMEICKTCKKPSCIHPKVCFNLNTDHTPLLDVYRAVDQLPGVKKSFVGSGIRYDILLSNKNDTKTNESHTAYTRELITKHVSGRLKIAPEHTSDKVLKLMRKPGFEYFQEFKEQFDQINREKGLNQQLIPYFISSHPACGPEDMADLAIKTKKMNFKLEQVQDFTPTPMTLATEIYYSGYHPYTLEQVYTPKTKEEKLGQRKFFFWYKPEYKKDIYKTLQKINRQDLIKKLL
;
A
#
# COMPACT_ATOMS: atom_id res chain seq x y z
N MET A 1 -8.10 -9.97 -18.45
CA MET A 1 -9.38 -9.28 -18.76
C MET A 1 -10.12 -9.09 -17.43
N ARG A 2 -10.49 -7.86 -17.06
CA ARG A 2 -11.27 -7.60 -15.83
C ARG A 2 -12.70 -8.12 -16.05
N SER A 3 -13.05 -9.23 -15.42
CA SER A 3 -14.39 -9.86 -15.52
C SER A 3 -15.46 -9.05 -14.79
N ASP A 4 -15.05 -8.25 -13.81
CA ASP A 4 -15.87 -7.43 -12.95
C ASP A 4 -15.17 -6.07 -12.70
N ASP A 5 -15.96 -5.06 -12.38
CA ASP A 5 -15.46 -3.73 -12.03
C ASP A 5 -16.20 -3.15 -10.82
N ALA A 6 -15.54 -3.19 -9.66
CA ALA A 6 -16.09 -2.71 -8.40
C ALA A 6 -16.48 -1.21 -8.39
N TYR A 7 -15.97 -0.40 -9.32
CA TYR A 7 -16.27 1.03 -9.39
C TYR A 7 -17.33 1.38 -10.44
N SER A 8 -17.84 0.38 -11.15
CA SER A 8 -18.84 0.55 -12.21
C SER A 8 -20.23 0.11 -11.75
N PRO A 9 -21.30 0.67 -12.35
CA PRO A 9 -22.68 0.30 -12.01
C PRO A 9 -22.93 -1.19 -12.15
N ASP A 10 -23.51 -1.78 -11.11
CA ASP A 10 -23.82 -3.20 -10.98
C ASP A 10 -22.59 -4.12 -11.14
N GLY A 11 -21.38 -3.59 -10.91
CA GLY A 11 -20.13 -4.33 -11.07
C GLY A 11 -19.75 -4.61 -12.53
N LYS A 12 -20.41 -3.97 -13.51
CA LYS A 12 -20.25 -4.32 -14.92
C LYS A 12 -18.86 -3.99 -15.47
N PRO A 13 -18.20 -4.91 -16.18
CA PRO A 13 -16.90 -4.65 -16.80
C PRO A 13 -17.04 -3.69 -18.01
N HIS A 14 -15.90 -3.25 -18.54
CA HIS A 14 -15.78 -2.46 -19.77
C HIS A 14 -16.31 -1.02 -19.75
N PHE A 15 -16.69 -0.48 -18.59
CA PHE A 15 -17.06 0.95 -18.44
C PHE A 15 -15.85 1.89 -18.35
N ARG A 16 -14.65 1.35 -18.15
CA ARG A 16 -13.40 2.10 -18.06
C ARG A 16 -12.36 1.42 -18.95
N PRO A 17 -11.64 2.18 -19.79
CA PRO A 17 -10.59 1.62 -20.60
C PRO A 17 -9.40 1.20 -19.73
N ASP A 18 -8.58 0.31 -20.26
CA ASP A 18 -7.25 0.05 -19.74
C ASP A 18 -6.42 1.33 -19.85
N TYR A 19 -5.51 1.58 -18.88
CA TYR A 19 -4.72 2.82 -18.80
C TYR A 19 -5.56 4.09 -18.82
N ALA A 20 -6.64 4.12 -18.04
CA ALA A 20 -7.66 5.17 -18.08
C ALA A 20 -7.10 6.59 -18.07
N THR A 21 -6.09 6.89 -17.26
CA THR A 21 -5.44 8.21 -17.24
C THR A 21 -4.87 8.57 -18.62
N ILE A 22 -4.09 7.66 -19.23
CA ILE A 22 -3.45 7.89 -20.54
C ILE A 22 -4.52 8.00 -21.64
N THR A 23 -5.49 7.08 -21.66
CA THR A 23 -6.54 7.06 -22.69
C THR A 23 -7.38 8.33 -22.65
N TYR A 24 -7.86 8.73 -21.48
CA TYR A 24 -8.69 9.94 -21.38
C TYR A 24 -7.89 11.21 -21.65
N CYS A 25 -6.64 11.31 -21.22
CA CYS A 25 -5.81 12.48 -21.54
C CYS A 25 -5.58 12.62 -23.04
N ASN A 26 -5.28 11.54 -23.76
CA ASN A 26 -5.10 11.59 -25.21
C ASN A 26 -6.39 11.98 -25.95
N ILE A 27 -7.56 11.53 -25.48
CA ILE A 27 -8.86 11.97 -26.02
C ILE A 27 -9.05 13.47 -25.78
N LEU A 28 -8.81 13.95 -24.55
CA LEU A 28 -8.92 15.37 -24.20
C LEU A 28 -7.97 16.23 -25.04
N LYS A 29 -6.71 15.84 -25.17
CA LYS A 29 -5.71 16.56 -25.98
C LYS A 29 -6.01 16.53 -27.49
N LYS A 30 -6.78 15.54 -27.97
CA LYS A 30 -7.26 15.51 -29.35
C LYS A 30 -8.46 16.44 -29.58
N LEU A 31 -9.41 16.48 -28.64
CA LEU A 31 -10.64 17.26 -28.77
C LEU A 31 -10.45 18.72 -28.37
N TYR A 32 -9.59 18.97 -27.39
CA TYR A 32 -9.35 20.26 -26.74
C TYR A 32 -7.85 20.47 -26.53
N PRO A 33 -7.06 20.62 -27.63
CA PRO A 33 -5.60 20.66 -27.56
C PRO A 33 -5.06 21.79 -26.66
N ASP A 34 -5.76 22.93 -26.63
CA ASP A 34 -5.36 24.12 -25.88
C ASP A 34 -5.79 24.08 -24.41
N VAL A 35 -6.61 23.11 -24.00
CA VAL A 35 -7.05 22.97 -22.62
C VAL A 35 -5.94 22.31 -21.80
N PRO A 36 -5.46 22.96 -20.72
CA PRO A 36 -4.47 22.35 -19.84
C PRO A 36 -5.07 21.16 -19.08
N VAL A 37 -4.30 20.08 -18.97
CA VAL A 37 -4.68 18.82 -18.31
C VAL A 37 -3.73 18.56 -17.15
N LEU A 38 -4.30 18.56 -15.94
CA LEU A 38 -3.63 18.11 -14.72
C LEU A 38 -4.07 16.68 -14.41
N ILE A 39 -3.12 15.78 -14.18
CA ILE A 39 -3.38 14.41 -13.74
C ILE A 39 -2.89 14.17 -12.32
N GLY A 40 -3.50 13.20 -11.64
CA GLY A 40 -3.11 12.82 -10.29
C GLY A 40 -3.69 11.47 -9.87
N GLY A 41 -3.52 11.13 -8.59
CA GLY A 41 -3.97 9.85 -8.02
C GLY A 41 -2.95 8.73 -8.20
N ILE A 42 -3.34 7.52 -7.81
CA ILE A 42 -2.42 6.37 -7.66
C ILE A 42 -1.74 6.01 -8.99
N GLU A 43 -2.47 5.93 -10.10
CA GLU A 43 -1.90 5.55 -11.41
C GLU A 43 -0.82 6.55 -11.87
N ALA A 44 -1.15 7.84 -11.86
CA ALA A 44 -0.20 8.88 -12.24
C ALA A 44 1.02 8.91 -11.31
N SER A 45 0.78 8.79 -9.99
CA SER A 45 1.85 8.79 -8.99
C SER A 45 2.87 7.69 -9.25
N LEU A 46 2.43 6.44 -9.41
CA LEU A 46 3.31 5.28 -9.46
C LEU A 46 4.00 5.10 -10.81
N ARG A 47 3.57 5.82 -11.84
CA ARG A 47 4.10 5.75 -13.20
C ARG A 47 4.88 7.01 -13.60
N ARG A 48 5.25 7.87 -12.65
CA ARG A 48 5.86 9.18 -12.94
C ARG A 48 7.30 9.13 -13.49
N PHE A 49 8.00 8.02 -13.32
CA PHE A 49 9.30 7.76 -13.94
C PHE A 49 9.21 6.54 -14.88
N THR A 50 10.30 6.22 -15.56
CA THR A 50 10.45 4.93 -16.26
C THR A 50 10.09 3.79 -15.32
N HIS A 51 9.18 2.92 -15.76
CA HIS A 51 8.61 1.88 -14.91
C HIS A 51 8.26 0.64 -15.72
N TYR A 52 8.35 -0.52 -15.08
CA TYR A 52 7.83 -1.75 -15.66
C TYR A 52 6.30 -1.77 -15.61
N ASP A 53 5.70 -2.08 -16.76
CA ASP A 53 4.28 -2.32 -16.90
C ASP A 53 3.99 -3.82 -17.09
N TYR A 54 3.28 -4.40 -16.13
CA TYR A 54 3.00 -5.84 -16.11
C TYR A 54 2.05 -6.29 -17.23
N TRP A 55 1.16 -5.42 -17.69
CA TRP A 55 0.12 -5.79 -18.65
C TRP A 55 0.66 -5.89 -20.07
N SER A 56 1.54 -4.96 -20.44
CA SER A 56 2.24 -4.96 -21.73
C SER A 56 3.57 -5.73 -21.71
N ASP A 57 4.03 -6.16 -20.53
CA ASP A 57 5.32 -6.81 -20.26
C ASP A 57 6.51 -5.99 -20.80
N LYS A 58 6.48 -4.67 -20.61
CA LYS A 58 7.47 -3.74 -21.15
C LYS A 58 7.89 -2.70 -20.13
N LEU A 59 9.06 -2.13 -20.37
CA LEU A 59 9.48 -0.92 -19.68
C LEU A 59 8.89 0.28 -20.42
N MET A 60 8.10 1.07 -19.70
CA MET A 60 7.40 2.24 -20.21
C MET A 60 8.13 3.52 -19.78
N PRO A 61 8.05 4.61 -20.56
CA PRO A 61 8.50 5.92 -20.11
C PRO A 61 7.62 6.41 -18.95
N GLY A 62 7.96 7.55 -18.35
CA GLY A 62 7.07 8.13 -17.36
C GLY A 62 5.74 8.61 -17.97
N ILE A 63 4.65 8.48 -17.23
CA ILE A 63 3.27 8.65 -17.71
C ILE A 63 2.98 10.01 -18.35
N LEU A 64 3.71 11.07 -17.99
CA LEU A 64 3.59 12.38 -18.62
C LEU A 64 3.94 12.35 -20.12
N ILE A 65 4.85 11.46 -20.54
CA ILE A 65 5.20 11.26 -21.95
C ILE A 65 4.01 10.71 -22.73
N ASP A 66 3.37 9.65 -22.21
CA ASP A 66 2.29 8.95 -22.91
C ASP A 66 0.94 9.66 -22.81
N SER A 67 0.66 10.26 -21.66
CA SER A 67 -0.61 10.98 -21.42
C SER A 67 -0.64 12.36 -22.07
N LYS A 68 0.53 12.97 -22.31
CA LYS A 68 0.66 14.37 -22.77
C LYS A 68 -0.03 15.38 -21.84
N ALA A 69 -0.23 15.02 -20.57
CA ALA A 69 -0.71 15.95 -19.56
C ALA A 69 0.35 17.03 -19.29
N ASP A 70 -0.10 18.23 -18.93
CA ASP A 70 0.78 19.39 -18.74
C ASP A 70 1.41 19.41 -17.35
N LEU A 71 0.70 18.86 -16.35
CA LEU A 71 1.15 18.79 -14.97
C LEU A 71 0.65 17.50 -14.31
N LEU A 72 1.47 16.94 -13.43
CA LEU A 72 1.13 15.78 -12.62
C LEU A 72 1.27 16.13 -11.15
N VAL A 73 0.28 15.77 -10.34
CA VAL A 73 0.36 15.76 -8.88
C VAL A 73 0.52 14.31 -8.41
N TYR A 74 1.65 13.98 -7.80
CA TYR A 74 1.85 12.64 -7.24
C TYR A 74 1.47 12.63 -5.75
N GLY A 75 1.06 11.48 -5.23
CA GLY A 75 0.62 11.35 -3.84
C GLY A 75 -0.68 12.08 -3.53
N MET A 76 -0.78 12.64 -2.31
CA MET A 76 -1.99 13.30 -1.82
C MET A 76 -2.19 14.71 -2.39
N GLY A 77 -3.35 14.98 -2.97
CA GLY A 77 -3.56 16.16 -3.81
C GLY A 77 -3.83 17.49 -3.10
N GLU A 78 -4.12 17.49 -1.79
CA GLU A 78 -4.69 18.65 -1.09
C GLU A 78 -3.82 19.91 -1.16
N LYS A 79 -2.58 19.86 -0.64
CA LYS A 79 -1.62 20.97 -0.68
C LYS A 79 -1.22 21.41 -2.10
N PRO A 80 -0.78 20.51 -2.99
CA PRO A 80 -0.38 20.91 -4.33
C PRO A 80 -1.53 21.51 -5.12
N LEU A 81 -2.76 20.99 -5.00
CA LEU A 81 -3.90 21.57 -5.70
C LEU A 81 -4.20 23.00 -5.23
N MET A 82 -4.16 23.26 -3.92
CA MET A 82 -4.35 24.62 -3.39
C MET A 82 -3.29 25.60 -3.90
N ALA A 83 -2.02 25.18 -3.93
CA ALA A 83 -0.93 25.99 -4.45
C ALA A 83 -1.10 26.26 -5.96
N ILE A 84 -1.45 25.23 -6.75
CA ILE A 84 -1.68 25.36 -8.20
C ILE A 84 -2.84 26.33 -8.48
N LEU A 85 -3.95 26.20 -7.76
CA LEU A 85 -5.11 27.10 -7.91
C LEU A 85 -4.77 28.54 -7.55
N SER A 86 -3.87 28.77 -6.58
CA SER A 86 -3.37 30.11 -6.24
C SER A 86 -2.59 30.73 -7.40
N GLU A 87 -1.66 29.97 -8.00
CA GLU A 87 -0.89 30.42 -9.16
C GLU A 87 -1.79 30.69 -10.38
N LEU A 88 -2.76 29.81 -10.65
CA LEU A 88 -3.73 30.00 -11.73
C LEU A 88 -4.57 31.29 -11.52
N LYS A 89 -5.01 31.55 -10.28
CA LYS A 89 -5.72 32.80 -9.94
C LYS A 89 -4.86 34.05 -10.10
N SER A 90 -3.54 33.92 -9.96
CA SER A 90 -2.59 35.02 -10.20
C SER A 90 -2.33 35.28 -11.69
N GLY A 91 -2.93 34.50 -12.59
CA GLY A 91 -2.82 34.64 -14.04
C GLY A 91 -1.76 33.77 -14.69
N LYS A 92 -1.04 32.91 -13.94
CA LYS A 92 -0.10 31.95 -14.52
C LYS A 92 -0.83 30.82 -15.22
N SER A 93 -0.25 30.33 -16.31
CA SER A 93 -0.64 29.10 -16.98
C SER A 93 -0.02 27.87 -16.29
N LEU A 94 -0.57 26.66 -16.51
CA LEU A 94 0.05 25.43 -15.98
C LEU A 94 1.49 25.23 -16.46
N ALA A 95 1.85 25.69 -17.66
CA ALA A 95 3.19 25.57 -18.21
C ALA A 95 4.25 26.38 -17.43
N GLU A 96 3.80 27.47 -16.78
CA GLU A 96 4.65 28.34 -15.95
C GLU A 96 4.78 27.82 -14.51
N ILE A 97 3.94 26.86 -14.11
CA ILE A 97 3.94 26.30 -12.75
C ILE A 97 4.97 25.18 -12.66
N GLN A 98 6.20 25.54 -12.29
CA GLN A 98 7.33 24.61 -12.21
C GLN A 98 7.92 24.48 -10.79
N ASN A 99 7.52 25.35 -9.86
CA ASN A 99 8.14 25.47 -8.52
C ASN A 99 7.17 25.11 -7.39
N ILE A 100 6.16 24.26 -7.66
CA ILE A 100 5.27 23.75 -6.61
C ILE A 100 5.77 22.37 -6.15
N PRO A 101 5.96 22.14 -4.83
CA PRO A 101 6.28 20.82 -4.32
C PRO A 101 5.25 19.78 -4.75
N GLN A 102 5.68 18.53 -4.84
CA GLN A 102 4.81 17.38 -5.12
C GLN A 102 4.15 17.41 -6.51
N THR A 103 4.74 18.15 -7.44
CA THR A 103 4.35 18.19 -8.84
C THR A 103 5.41 17.56 -9.73
N ALA A 104 5.00 17.15 -10.92
CA ALA A 104 5.90 16.72 -11.99
C ALA A 104 5.45 17.29 -13.33
N TYR A 105 6.41 17.63 -14.17
CA TYR A 105 6.18 18.25 -15.48
C TYR A 105 7.26 17.84 -16.48
N LEU A 106 7.01 18.10 -17.76
CA LEU A 106 7.99 17.89 -18.84
C LEU A 106 8.72 19.19 -19.14
N SER A 107 10.04 19.12 -19.29
CA SER A 107 10.85 20.25 -19.74
C SER A 107 11.87 19.83 -20.80
N LYS A 108 12.25 20.75 -21.70
CA LYS A 108 13.34 20.52 -22.67
C LYS A 108 14.73 20.73 -22.04
N SER A 109 14.81 21.56 -21.01
CA SER A 109 16.02 21.86 -20.26
C SER A 109 15.70 21.95 -18.77
N VAL A 110 16.66 21.60 -17.92
CA VAL A 110 16.53 21.72 -16.47
C VAL A 110 17.58 22.71 -15.99
N THR A 111 17.13 23.83 -15.43
CA THR A 111 18.00 24.76 -14.70
C THR A 111 18.15 24.31 -13.26
N GLU A 112 19.26 24.69 -12.61
CA GLU A 112 19.40 24.49 -11.17
C GLU A 112 18.26 25.20 -10.41
N HIS A 113 17.78 24.56 -9.34
CA HIS A 113 16.76 25.14 -8.47
C HIS A 113 17.46 25.75 -7.26
N THR A 114 17.06 26.97 -6.88
CA THR A 114 17.68 27.70 -5.77
C THR A 114 17.45 27.02 -4.41
N GLU A 115 16.31 26.33 -4.24
CA GLU A 115 15.93 25.72 -2.96
C GLU A 115 16.16 24.20 -2.89
N TRP A 116 16.24 23.51 -4.04
CA TRP A 116 16.23 22.05 -4.10
C TRP A 116 17.46 21.51 -4.81
N LYS A 117 18.17 20.62 -4.13
CA LYS A 117 19.19 19.79 -4.77
C LYS A 117 18.53 18.96 -5.86
N THR A 118 19.17 18.85 -7.02
CA THR A 118 18.66 18.09 -8.15
C THR A 118 19.52 16.85 -8.37
N LYS A 119 18.86 15.69 -8.46
CA LYS A 119 19.49 14.41 -8.80
C LYS A 119 18.94 13.91 -10.12
N GLU A 120 19.84 13.73 -11.08
CA GLU A 120 19.52 13.05 -12.34
C GLU A 120 19.58 11.53 -12.14
N LEU A 121 18.51 10.88 -12.61
CA LEU A 121 18.36 9.43 -12.74
C LEU A 121 18.89 8.98 -14.11
N ILE A 122 19.26 7.71 -14.22
CA ILE A 122 19.61 7.10 -15.51
C ILE A 122 18.43 7.26 -16.48
N ASP A 123 18.73 7.70 -17.71
CA ASP A 123 17.77 8.00 -18.75
C ASP A 123 17.03 6.74 -19.24
N HIS A 124 15.85 6.96 -19.82
CA HIS A 124 14.97 5.89 -20.30
C HIS A 124 15.63 5.00 -21.36
N ASP A 125 16.35 5.59 -22.32
CA ASP A 125 16.94 4.86 -23.45
C ASP A 125 18.08 3.93 -22.98
N THR A 126 18.82 4.34 -21.96
CA THR A 126 19.80 3.50 -21.27
C THR A 126 19.10 2.41 -20.45
N CYS A 127 18.02 2.73 -19.72
CA CYS A 127 17.25 1.74 -18.96
C CYS A 127 16.66 0.63 -19.84
N LEU A 128 16.28 0.93 -21.09
CA LEU A 128 15.82 -0.07 -22.06
C LEU A 128 16.90 -1.10 -22.42
N LYS A 129 18.18 -0.71 -22.36
CA LYS A 129 19.32 -1.54 -22.75
C LYS A 129 19.96 -2.27 -21.58
N ASP A 130 19.88 -1.69 -20.37
CA ASP A 130 20.51 -2.25 -19.17
C ASP A 130 19.54 -2.29 -17.98
N LYS A 131 19.12 -3.51 -17.65
CA LYS A 131 18.22 -3.80 -16.52
C LYS A 131 18.84 -3.51 -15.15
N LYS A 132 20.17 -3.61 -15.02
CA LYS A 132 20.87 -3.34 -13.77
C LYS A 132 20.94 -1.84 -13.51
N LEU A 133 21.19 -1.04 -14.56
CA LEU A 133 21.11 0.42 -14.47
C LEU A 133 19.67 0.89 -14.22
N TYR A 134 18.67 0.30 -14.88
CA TYR A 134 17.26 0.53 -14.55
C TYR A 134 16.97 0.28 -13.06
N ALA A 135 17.34 -0.91 -12.54
CA ALA A 135 17.11 -1.25 -11.13
C ALA A 135 17.78 -0.26 -10.16
N SER A 136 18.96 0.26 -10.51
CA SER A 136 19.69 1.19 -9.64
C SER A 136 18.97 2.54 -9.42
N ASN A 137 18.14 2.97 -10.38
CA ASN A 137 17.32 4.18 -10.23
C ASN A 137 16.34 4.06 -9.06
N PHE A 138 15.77 2.86 -8.83
CA PHE A 138 14.75 2.69 -7.82
C PHE A 138 15.25 2.99 -6.40
N LYS A 139 16.53 2.71 -6.10
CA LYS A 139 17.13 3.07 -4.81
C LYS A 139 17.01 4.58 -4.56
N HIS A 140 17.31 5.41 -5.56
CA HIS A 140 17.18 6.86 -5.44
C HIS A 140 15.72 7.28 -5.28
N ILE A 141 14.83 6.74 -6.13
CA ILE A 141 13.40 7.05 -6.09
C ILE A 141 12.80 6.71 -4.72
N GLU A 142 13.09 5.53 -4.18
CA GLU A 142 12.55 5.08 -2.90
C GLU A 142 13.13 5.87 -1.72
N VAL A 143 14.44 6.14 -1.72
CA VAL A 143 15.07 6.95 -0.67
C VAL A 143 14.45 8.34 -0.62
N GLU A 144 14.34 9.02 -1.76
CA GLU A 144 13.75 10.36 -1.82
C GLU A 144 12.26 10.35 -1.46
N SER A 145 11.51 9.30 -1.85
CA SER A 145 10.09 9.16 -1.46
C SER A 145 9.88 8.93 0.06
N ASN A 146 10.93 8.54 0.80
CA ASN A 146 10.85 8.26 2.24
C ASN A 146 11.58 9.28 3.12
N ARG A 147 12.27 10.27 2.51
CA ARG A 147 12.90 11.38 3.22
C ARG A 147 11.86 12.43 3.60
N TYR A 148 12.06 13.08 4.75
CA TYR A 148 11.25 14.23 5.14
C TYR A 148 11.56 15.45 4.25
N ASN A 149 12.85 15.67 3.97
CA ASN A 149 13.33 16.67 3.01
C ASN A 149 13.97 15.94 1.83
N ALA A 150 13.22 15.79 0.75
CA ALA A 150 13.68 15.09 -0.46
C ALA A 150 14.35 16.05 -1.45
N ASP A 151 15.19 15.49 -2.30
CA ASP A 151 15.80 16.18 -3.42
C ASP A 151 14.87 16.12 -4.65
N ARG A 152 14.99 17.09 -5.56
CA ARG A 152 14.30 17.10 -6.84
C ARG A 152 14.89 16.00 -7.73
N LEU A 153 14.04 15.17 -8.33
CA LEU A 153 14.48 14.09 -9.21
C LEU A 153 14.16 14.44 -10.66
N ILE A 154 15.12 14.21 -11.56
CA ILE A 154 14.92 14.36 -13.01
C ILE A 154 15.29 13.08 -13.74
N GLN A 155 14.56 12.77 -14.81
CA GLN A 155 14.90 11.65 -15.69
C GLN A 155 14.70 12.04 -17.16
N ARG A 156 15.77 11.93 -17.95
CA ARG A 156 15.70 12.16 -19.39
C ARG A 156 14.93 11.03 -20.09
N ASN A 157 14.00 11.42 -20.96
CA ASN A 157 13.21 10.56 -21.83
C ASN A 157 13.25 11.19 -23.24
N GLY A 158 14.10 10.65 -24.12
CA GLY A 158 14.37 11.24 -25.44
C GLY A 158 14.95 12.67 -25.35
N ASN A 159 14.21 13.64 -25.91
CA ASN A 159 14.60 15.05 -25.94
C ASN A 159 13.98 15.90 -24.82
N LYS A 160 13.34 15.28 -23.82
CA LYS A 160 12.74 15.94 -22.67
C LYS A 160 13.23 15.34 -21.36
N TYR A 161 13.10 16.11 -20.30
CA TYR A 161 13.24 15.69 -18.92
C TYR A 161 11.86 15.59 -18.30
N ILE A 162 11.63 14.49 -17.58
CA ILE A 162 10.59 14.46 -16.56
C ILE A 162 11.21 15.06 -15.30
N VAL A 163 10.64 16.17 -14.83
CA VAL A 163 11.06 16.82 -13.59
C VAL A 163 10.04 16.50 -12.53
N VAL A 164 10.49 16.00 -11.38
CA VAL A 164 9.64 15.67 -10.22
C VAL A 164 10.14 16.43 -9.01
N ASN A 165 9.36 17.42 -8.59
CA ASN A 165 9.67 18.26 -7.44
C ASN A 165 9.54 17.48 -6.13
N PRO A 166 10.29 17.84 -5.07
CA PRO A 166 10.17 17.22 -3.74
C PRO A 166 8.74 17.26 -3.20
N PRO A 167 8.30 16.31 -2.37
CA PRO A 167 6.94 16.29 -1.86
C PRO A 167 6.71 17.46 -0.88
N PHE A 168 5.44 17.81 -0.65
CA PHE A 168 5.10 18.66 0.47
C PHE A 168 5.45 17.97 1.79
N GLN A 169 5.66 18.77 2.83
CA GLN A 169 5.67 18.23 4.18
C GLN A 169 4.31 17.61 4.52
N PRO A 170 4.28 16.55 5.37
CA PRO A 170 3.03 15.93 5.80
C PRO A 170 2.02 16.98 6.26
N LEU A 171 0.74 16.71 6.03
CA LEU A 171 -0.33 17.55 6.56
C LEU A 171 -0.22 17.63 8.09
N THR A 172 -0.61 18.77 8.66
CA THR A 172 -0.91 18.86 10.08
C THR A 172 -2.23 18.12 10.36
N GLN A 173 -2.50 17.79 11.63
CA GLN A 173 -3.79 17.20 12.02
C GLN A 173 -4.97 18.09 11.61
N GLY A 174 -4.88 19.40 11.83
CA GLY A 174 -5.94 20.34 11.44
C GLY A 174 -6.15 20.43 9.92
N GLU A 175 -5.07 20.38 9.12
CA GLU A 175 -5.19 20.32 7.66
C GLU A 175 -5.84 19.01 7.18
N LEU A 176 -5.54 17.89 7.85
CA LEU A 176 -6.17 16.60 7.55
C LEU A 176 -7.65 16.61 7.94
N ASP A 177 -7.98 17.09 9.14
CA ASP A 177 -9.37 17.22 9.61
C ASP A 177 -10.18 18.11 8.67
N ALA A 178 -9.65 19.28 8.27
CA ALA A 178 -10.30 20.17 7.31
C ALA A 178 -10.59 19.49 5.96
N SER A 179 -9.71 18.59 5.50
CA SER A 179 -9.95 17.79 4.28
C SER A 179 -11.13 16.82 4.48
N PHE A 180 -11.20 16.13 5.61
CA PHE A 180 -12.28 15.18 5.92
C PHE A 180 -13.62 15.85 6.29
N ASP A 181 -13.59 17.09 6.77
CA ASP A 181 -14.77 17.86 7.17
C ASP A 181 -15.46 18.59 6.00
N LEU A 182 -14.89 18.51 4.78
CA LEU A 182 -15.56 18.99 3.58
C LEU A 182 -16.95 18.34 3.41
N PRO A 183 -17.94 19.04 2.81
CA PRO A 183 -19.33 18.58 2.74
C PRO A 183 -19.53 17.47 1.68
N TYR A 184 -18.88 16.33 1.88
CA TYR A 184 -19.00 15.17 1.01
C TYR A 184 -20.41 14.59 1.07
N THR A 185 -20.96 14.25 -0.10
CA THR A 185 -22.28 13.60 -0.17
C THR A 185 -22.29 12.21 0.45
N ARG A 186 -21.13 11.55 0.53
CA ARG A 186 -20.97 10.14 0.94
C ARG A 186 -21.86 9.16 0.17
N LEU A 187 -22.24 9.52 -1.05
CA LEU A 187 -23.13 8.73 -1.90
C LEU A 187 -22.52 8.55 -3.30
N PRO A 188 -22.85 7.44 -4.00
CA PRO A 188 -22.51 7.29 -5.41
C PRO A 188 -23.02 8.46 -6.25
N HIS A 189 -22.31 8.74 -7.35
CA HIS A 189 -22.69 9.84 -8.25
C HIS A 189 -24.13 9.64 -8.79
N PRO A 190 -25.00 10.67 -8.78
CA PRO A 190 -26.42 10.56 -9.19
C PRO A 190 -26.64 9.98 -10.58
N LYS A 191 -25.68 10.17 -11.50
CA LYS A 191 -25.67 9.56 -12.85
C LYS A 191 -25.91 8.04 -12.86
N TYR A 192 -25.62 7.34 -11.76
CA TYR A 192 -25.82 5.89 -11.65
C TYR A 192 -27.26 5.49 -11.38
N LYS A 193 -28.18 6.44 -11.14
CA LYS A 193 -29.63 6.21 -11.02
C LYS A 193 -30.00 5.10 -10.02
N GLY A 194 -29.36 5.09 -8.86
CA GLY A 194 -29.61 4.11 -7.80
C GLY A 194 -29.01 2.71 -8.01
N LYS A 195 -28.21 2.50 -9.08
CA LYS A 195 -27.49 1.24 -9.28
C LYS A 195 -26.45 1.00 -8.19
N THR A 196 -26.23 -0.27 -7.88
CA THR A 196 -25.26 -0.69 -6.87
C THR A 196 -23.84 -0.43 -7.36
N ILE A 197 -23.02 0.21 -6.54
CA ILE A 197 -21.58 0.34 -6.77
C ILE A 197 -20.86 -0.55 -5.75
N PRO A 198 -20.26 -1.68 -6.15
CA PRO A 198 -19.67 -2.63 -5.19
C PRO A 198 -18.62 -2.02 -4.25
N ALA A 199 -17.80 -1.10 -4.76
CA ALA A 199 -16.81 -0.39 -3.95
C ALA A 199 -17.47 0.51 -2.88
N PHE A 200 -18.61 1.13 -3.19
CA PHE A 200 -19.37 1.94 -2.24
C PHE A 200 -19.97 1.07 -1.13
N GLU A 201 -20.56 -0.07 -1.50
CA GLU A 201 -21.13 -1.01 -0.52
C GLU A 201 -20.11 -1.50 0.50
N MET A 202 -18.86 -1.66 0.08
CA MET A 202 -17.75 -2.05 0.96
C MET A 202 -17.39 -0.95 1.97
N ILE A 203 -17.42 0.34 1.57
CA ILE A 203 -16.80 1.44 2.33
C ILE A 203 -17.78 2.44 2.96
N LYS A 204 -19.08 2.38 2.65
CA LYS A 204 -20.04 3.43 3.07
C LYS A 204 -20.12 3.66 4.58
N PHE A 205 -19.84 2.61 5.37
CA PHE A 205 -19.81 2.64 6.84
C PHE A 205 -18.41 2.43 7.43
N SER A 206 -17.35 2.73 6.66
CA SER A 206 -16.00 2.79 7.19
C SER A 206 -15.56 4.23 7.47
N VAL A 207 -14.64 4.37 8.41
CA VAL A 207 -14.03 5.64 8.81
C VAL A 207 -12.51 5.49 8.81
N ASN A 208 -11.84 6.36 8.06
CA ASN A 208 -10.39 6.43 8.02
C ASN A 208 -9.87 7.30 9.16
N LEU A 209 -8.96 6.77 9.98
CA LEU A 209 -8.38 7.42 11.16
C LEU A 209 -7.10 8.19 10.83
N HIS A 210 -6.33 7.69 9.88
CA HIS A 210 -5.02 8.25 9.51
C HIS A 210 -4.62 7.90 8.08
N ARG A 211 -3.62 8.63 7.57
CA ARG A 211 -2.92 8.36 6.32
C ARG A 211 -1.44 8.13 6.57
N GLY A 212 -0.81 7.42 5.64
CA GLY A 212 0.59 7.04 5.69
C GLY A 212 0.80 5.64 6.24
N CYS A 213 1.97 5.07 5.96
CA CYS A 213 2.35 3.76 6.48
C CYS A 213 3.87 3.64 6.55
N PHE A 214 4.40 3.47 7.77
CA PHE A 214 5.84 3.27 7.99
C PHE A 214 6.29 1.81 7.83
N GLY A 215 5.39 0.93 7.36
CA GLY A 215 5.66 -0.50 7.19
C GLY A 215 6.71 -0.79 6.12
N GLY A 216 6.67 -0.07 5.00
CA GLY A 216 7.67 -0.17 3.92
C GLY A 216 7.70 -1.53 3.20
N CYS A 217 6.60 -2.29 3.20
CA CYS A 217 6.51 -3.60 2.52
C CYS A 217 6.90 -3.48 1.04
N ALA A 218 7.71 -4.41 0.54
CA ALA A 218 8.35 -4.30 -0.78
C ALA A 218 7.39 -4.31 -1.98
N PHE A 219 6.15 -4.75 -1.78
CA PHE A 219 5.10 -4.87 -2.80
C PHE A 219 3.93 -3.89 -2.59
N CYS A 220 4.02 -3.04 -1.55
CA CYS A 220 2.96 -2.10 -1.19
C CYS A 220 3.29 -0.70 -1.71
N THR A 221 2.26 0.03 -2.16
CA THR A 221 2.41 1.38 -2.74
C THR A 221 1.99 2.49 -1.78
N ILE A 222 1.52 2.16 -0.59
CA ILE A 222 0.99 3.15 0.35
C ILE A 222 2.06 4.15 0.73
N SER A 223 3.28 3.73 1.09
CA SER A 223 4.34 4.68 1.44
C SER A 223 4.75 5.54 0.25
N ALA A 224 4.74 4.98 -0.97
CA ALA A 224 5.06 5.71 -2.19
C ALA A 224 3.98 6.73 -2.61
N HIS A 225 2.74 6.55 -2.16
CA HIS A 225 1.61 7.43 -2.51
C HIS A 225 1.18 8.34 -1.34
N GLN A 226 0.97 7.81 -0.14
CA GLN A 226 0.57 8.58 1.04
C GLN A 226 1.74 9.07 1.89
N GLY A 227 2.95 8.52 1.70
CA GLY A 227 4.12 8.81 2.52
C GLY A 227 4.33 7.80 3.67
N LYS A 228 5.56 7.80 4.20
CA LYS A 228 5.98 6.96 5.33
C LYS A 228 5.46 7.47 6.67
N PHE A 229 5.33 8.79 6.82
CA PHE A 229 4.95 9.44 8.07
C PHE A 229 3.44 9.38 8.27
N ILE A 230 3.00 9.01 9.47
CA ILE A 230 1.58 8.98 9.80
C ILE A 230 1.08 10.39 10.04
N VAL A 231 -0.04 10.74 9.42
CA VAL A 231 -0.84 11.91 9.79
C VAL A 231 -2.21 11.40 10.23
N SER A 232 -2.55 11.65 11.49
CA SER A 232 -3.77 11.18 12.13
C SER A 232 -4.77 12.31 12.28
N ARG A 233 -6.05 11.98 12.08
CA ARG A 233 -7.15 12.89 12.34
C ARG A 233 -7.34 13.09 13.84
N SER A 234 -7.93 14.21 14.23
CA SER A 234 -8.38 14.38 15.61
C SER A 234 -9.51 13.40 15.94
N LYS A 235 -9.59 13.01 17.21
CA LYS A 235 -10.70 12.23 17.74
C LYS A 235 -12.04 12.93 17.47
N GLU A 236 -12.06 14.25 17.55
CA GLU A 236 -13.22 15.11 17.32
C GLU A 236 -13.71 14.99 15.87
N SER A 237 -12.82 15.11 14.87
CA SER A 237 -13.19 14.92 13.46
C SER A 237 -13.72 13.50 13.20
N ILE A 238 -13.07 12.47 13.76
CA ILE A 238 -13.51 11.07 13.63
C ILE A 238 -14.92 10.88 14.21
N VAL A 239 -15.15 11.35 15.43
CA VAL A 239 -16.45 11.25 16.10
C VAL A 239 -17.53 12.02 15.33
N ASN A 240 -17.21 13.19 14.79
CA ASN A 240 -18.15 13.97 13.99
C ASN A 240 -18.54 13.25 12.70
N GLU A 241 -17.60 12.62 12.00
CA GLU A 241 -17.91 11.81 10.82
C GLU A 241 -18.79 10.60 11.18
N VAL A 242 -18.49 9.89 12.28
CA VAL A 242 -19.33 8.77 12.74
C VAL A 242 -20.75 9.25 13.03
N LYS A 243 -20.95 10.41 13.66
CA LYS A 243 -22.28 11.00 13.89
C LYS A 243 -23.02 11.32 12.59
N GLN A 244 -22.33 11.58 11.47
CA GLN A 244 -22.99 11.72 10.17
C GLN A 244 -23.35 10.35 9.59
N ILE A 245 -22.47 9.36 9.75
CA ILE A 245 -22.74 7.97 9.34
C ILE A 245 -23.96 7.40 10.06
N THR A 246 -24.15 7.68 11.35
CA THR A 246 -25.31 7.19 12.10
C THR A 246 -26.65 7.70 11.57
N LYS A 247 -26.64 8.80 10.79
CA LYS A 247 -27.80 9.38 10.13
C LYS A 247 -27.99 8.90 8.68
N MET A 248 -27.03 8.17 8.13
CA MET A 248 -27.12 7.67 6.76
C MET A 248 -28.22 6.60 6.65
N PRO A 249 -28.91 6.54 5.49
CA PRO A 249 -29.79 5.42 5.18
C PRO A 249 -29.08 4.08 5.35
N ASP A 250 -29.84 3.05 5.75
CA ASP A 250 -29.36 1.68 5.95
C ASP A 250 -28.32 1.45 7.05
N PHE A 251 -27.89 2.48 7.79
CA PHE A 251 -27.01 2.26 8.93
C PHE A 251 -27.75 1.49 10.04
N LYS A 252 -27.25 0.29 10.38
CA LYS A 252 -27.86 -0.60 11.39
C LYS A 252 -27.11 -0.63 12.73
N GLY A 253 -26.18 0.30 12.92
CA GLY A 253 -25.35 0.42 14.12
C GLY A 253 -23.99 -0.26 14.04
N TYR A 254 -23.55 -0.73 12.88
CA TYR A 254 -22.26 -1.40 12.71
C TYR A 254 -21.36 -0.60 11.77
N LEU A 255 -20.21 -0.14 12.26
CA LEU A 255 -19.16 0.39 11.40
C LEU A 255 -18.37 -0.78 10.80
N SER A 256 -18.18 -0.79 9.49
CA SER A 256 -17.51 -1.90 8.79
C SER A 256 -16.00 -1.88 8.98
N ASP A 257 -15.42 -0.71 9.18
CA ASP A 257 -14.02 -0.53 9.49
C ASP A 257 -13.78 0.82 10.21
N LEU A 258 -13.01 0.80 11.29
CA LEU A 258 -12.50 1.96 11.98
C LEU A 258 -10.97 1.84 11.96
N GLY A 259 -10.34 2.36 10.89
CA GLY A 259 -8.97 1.95 10.57
C GLY A 259 -8.24 2.90 9.62
N GLY A 260 -7.24 2.36 8.93
CA GLY A 260 -6.39 3.12 8.01
C GLY A 260 -5.53 2.16 7.20
N PRO A 261 -4.51 2.65 6.48
CA PRO A 261 -3.54 1.80 5.80
C PRO A 261 -3.09 0.57 6.58
N SER A 262 -2.82 0.76 7.88
CA SER A 262 -2.90 -0.30 8.87
C SER A 262 -3.64 0.24 10.09
N ALA A 263 -4.60 -0.50 10.60
CA ALA A 263 -5.54 0.02 11.60
C ALA A 263 -4.86 0.48 12.89
N ASN A 264 -3.78 -0.20 13.30
CA ASN A 264 -3.11 0.03 14.57
C ASN A 264 -1.90 0.98 14.49
N MET A 265 -1.92 1.97 13.57
CA MET A 265 -0.85 2.97 13.44
C MET A 265 -1.27 4.40 13.82
N TYR A 266 -2.50 4.58 14.30
CA TYR A 266 -3.03 5.89 14.69
C TYR A 266 -2.13 6.58 15.73
N GLU A 267 -1.82 7.85 15.47
CA GLU A 267 -0.91 8.73 16.23
C GLU A 267 0.53 8.25 16.45
N MET A 268 0.94 7.16 15.80
CA MET A 268 2.32 6.68 15.87
C MET A 268 3.25 7.55 15.02
N ARG A 269 4.28 8.11 15.66
CA ARG A 269 5.27 9.00 15.02
C ARG A 269 6.66 8.83 15.65
N GLY A 270 7.64 9.51 15.07
CA GLY A 270 8.95 9.65 15.68
C GLY A 270 8.85 10.34 17.04
N ILE A 271 9.58 9.86 18.04
CA ILE A 271 9.71 10.50 19.36
C ILE A 271 10.51 11.79 19.19
N ASP A 272 11.64 11.72 18.51
CA ASP A 272 12.45 12.87 18.07
C ASP A 272 12.32 13.07 16.54
N MET A 273 11.77 14.21 16.14
CA MET A 273 11.57 14.54 14.74
C MET A 273 12.85 14.96 14.01
N GLU A 274 13.90 15.40 14.71
CA GLU A 274 15.18 15.73 14.08
C GLU A 274 15.90 14.48 13.56
N ILE A 275 15.79 13.35 14.28
CA ILE A 275 16.23 12.04 13.80
C ILE A 275 15.41 11.63 12.57
N CYS A 276 14.10 11.85 12.59
CA CYS A 276 13.22 11.52 11.46
C CYS A 276 13.53 12.36 10.22
N LYS A 277 13.89 13.64 10.37
CA LYS A 277 14.20 14.56 9.26
C LYS A 277 15.42 14.12 8.45
N THR A 278 16.38 13.46 9.09
CA THR A 278 17.61 12.95 8.44
C THR A 278 17.51 11.48 8.00
N CYS A 279 16.46 10.77 8.43
CA CYS A 279 16.29 9.34 8.19
C CYS A 279 15.97 9.01 6.72
N LYS A 280 16.80 8.13 6.13
CA LYS A 280 16.65 7.62 4.75
C LYS A 280 16.05 6.21 4.66
N LYS A 281 15.72 5.60 5.80
CA LYS A 281 15.21 4.21 5.82
C LYS A 281 13.81 4.14 5.20
N PRO A 282 13.52 3.09 4.40
CA PRO A 282 12.20 2.92 3.78
C PRO A 282 11.14 2.33 4.73
N SER A 283 11.56 1.78 5.87
CA SER A 283 10.67 1.21 6.89
C SER A 283 11.13 1.62 8.28
N CYS A 284 10.17 1.86 9.18
CA CYS A 284 10.44 2.07 10.61
C CYS A 284 10.30 0.78 11.44
N ILE A 285 9.84 -0.33 10.83
CA ILE A 285 9.60 -1.60 11.54
C ILE A 285 10.30 -2.80 10.92
N HIS A 286 11.15 -2.58 9.91
CA HIS A 286 11.98 -3.61 9.31
C HIS A 286 13.45 -3.14 9.22
N PRO A 287 14.44 -3.99 9.56
CA PRO A 287 14.32 -5.37 10.05
C PRO A 287 13.88 -5.48 11.52
N LYS A 288 13.92 -4.38 12.27
CA LYS A 288 13.43 -4.28 13.65
C LYS A 288 12.66 -2.97 13.81
N VAL A 289 11.81 -2.91 14.82
CA VAL A 289 11.13 -1.66 15.21
C VAL A 289 12.15 -0.60 15.60
N CYS A 290 12.02 0.57 14.98
CA CYS A 290 12.90 1.70 15.21
C CYS A 290 12.84 2.13 16.68
N PHE A 291 14.01 2.40 17.27
CA PHE A 291 14.11 2.92 18.64
C PHE A 291 13.37 4.25 18.81
N ASN A 292 13.35 5.08 17.75
CA ASN A 292 12.70 6.38 17.75
C ASN A 292 11.20 6.33 17.42
N LEU A 293 10.61 5.16 17.13
CA LEU A 293 9.18 5.07 16.81
C LEU A 293 8.36 4.89 18.09
N ASN A 294 7.42 5.81 18.34
CA ASN A 294 6.34 5.62 19.32
C ASN A 294 5.42 4.50 18.85
N THR A 295 5.14 3.55 19.74
CA THR A 295 4.24 2.42 19.49
C THR A 295 3.12 2.32 20.53
N ASP A 296 2.84 3.40 21.27
CA ASP A 296 1.72 3.51 22.21
C ASP A 296 0.37 3.48 21.47
N HIS A 297 -0.53 2.58 21.88
CA HIS A 297 -1.87 2.43 21.31
C HIS A 297 -2.96 3.14 22.14
N THR A 298 -2.61 3.80 23.24
CA THR A 298 -3.56 4.50 24.11
C THR A 298 -4.47 5.47 23.33
N PRO A 299 -3.95 6.35 22.43
CA PRO A 299 -4.81 7.25 21.66
C PRO A 299 -5.82 6.54 20.78
N LEU A 300 -5.45 5.39 20.20
CA LEU A 300 -6.34 4.58 19.37
C LEU A 300 -7.46 3.95 20.21
N LEU A 301 -7.14 3.45 21.40
CA LEU A 301 -8.13 2.89 22.33
C LEU A 301 -9.13 3.96 22.77
N ASP A 302 -8.68 5.19 22.99
CA ASP A 302 -9.55 6.31 23.33
C ASP A 302 -10.52 6.64 22.19
N VAL A 303 -10.08 6.58 20.93
CA VAL A 303 -10.97 6.71 19.76
C VAL A 303 -11.99 5.59 19.71
N TYR A 304 -11.58 4.33 19.87
CA TYR A 304 -12.49 3.18 19.85
C TYR A 304 -13.59 3.31 20.91
N ARG A 305 -13.21 3.66 22.15
CA ARG A 305 -14.15 3.84 23.26
C ARG A 305 -15.09 5.00 23.02
N ALA A 306 -14.59 6.13 22.51
CA ALA A 306 -15.42 7.30 22.20
C ALA A 306 -16.44 6.99 21.10
N VAL A 307 -16.04 6.26 20.05
CA VAL A 307 -16.92 5.86 18.95
C VAL A 307 -17.99 4.86 19.40
N ASP A 308 -17.61 3.85 20.17
CA ASP A 308 -18.53 2.81 20.65
C ASP A 308 -19.57 3.34 21.65
N GLN A 309 -19.31 4.49 22.30
CA GLN A 309 -20.26 5.15 23.20
C GLN A 309 -21.29 6.02 22.47
N LEU A 310 -21.17 6.23 21.15
CA LEU A 310 -22.07 7.11 20.41
C LEU A 310 -23.47 6.50 20.25
N PRO A 311 -24.55 7.30 20.46
CA PRO A 311 -25.91 6.85 20.19
C PRO A 311 -26.07 6.35 18.75
N GLY A 312 -26.67 5.17 18.60
CA GLY A 312 -26.88 4.51 17.32
C GLY A 312 -25.74 3.59 16.87
N VAL A 313 -24.56 3.67 17.50
CA VAL A 313 -23.47 2.69 17.29
C VAL A 313 -23.67 1.51 18.24
N LYS A 314 -23.75 0.30 17.68
CA LYS A 314 -23.78 -0.97 18.42
C LYS A 314 -22.38 -1.58 18.55
N LYS A 315 -21.59 -1.48 17.47
CA LYS A 315 -20.23 -2.03 17.43
C LYS A 315 -19.42 -1.40 16.30
N SER A 316 -18.17 -1.04 16.57
CA SER A 316 -17.20 -0.71 15.54
C SER A 316 -16.30 -1.90 15.23
N PHE A 317 -16.11 -2.23 13.95
CA PHE A 317 -15.21 -3.30 13.55
C PHE A 317 -13.90 -2.77 12.98
N VAL A 318 -12.86 -3.62 13.01
CA VAL A 318 -11.61 -3.41 12.29
C VAL A 318 -11.58 -4.39 11.12
N GLY A 319 -11.90 -3.89 9.94
CA GLY A 319 -11.81 -4.61 8.66
C GLY A 319 -10.46 -4.46 7.97
N SER A 320 -9.69 -3.44 8.35
CA SER A 320 -8.33 -3.17 7.90
C SER A 320 -7.29 -4.08 8.56
N GLY A 321 -6.17 -4.32 7.88
CA GLY A 321 -5.08 -5.14 8.41
C GLY A 321 -4.32 -4.46 9.53
N ILE A 322 -3.79 -5.25 10.47
CA ILE A 322 -2.94 -4.79 11.58
C ILE A 322 -1.48 -5.23 11.41
N ARG A 323 -0.57 -4.54 12.09
CA ARG A 323 0.83 -4.93 12.27
C ARG A 323 1.06 -5.51 13.66
N TYR A 324 1.10 -6.83 13.74
CA TYR A 324 1.35 -7.57 14.98
C TYR A 324 2.80 -7.49 15.44
N ASP A 325 3.76 -7.22 14.55
CA ASP A 325 5.16 -6.97 14.90
C ASP A 325 5.38 -5.70 15.73
N ILE A 326 4.44 -4.75 15.67
CA ILE A 326 4.43 -3.59 16.59
C ILE A 326 4.03 -4.06 18.00
N LEU A 327 2.99 -4.88 18.09
CA LEU A 327 2.42 -5.38 19.35
C LEU A 327 3.36 -6.33 20.09
N LEU A 328 4.19 -7.05 19.35
CA LEU A 328 5.17 -8.00 19.88
C LEU A 328 6.58 -7.40 19.98
N SER A 329 6.72 -6.10 19.72
CA SER A 329 8.00 -5.43 19.93
C SER A 329 8.18 -5.16 21.41
N ASN A 330 8.91 -6.04 22.11
CA ASN A 330 9.25 -5.83 23.52
C ASN A 330 10.06 -4.54 23.67
N LYS A 331 9.42 -3.49 24.17
CA LYS A 331 10.08 -2.22 24.52
C LYS A 331 10.53 -2.30 25.98
N ASN A 332 11.59 -1.58 26.31
CA ASN A 332 12.00 -1.36 27.71
C ASN A 332 11.09 -0.34 28.43
N ASP A 333 9.83 -0.18 27.99
CA ASP A 333 8.87 0.76 28.51
C ASP A 333 7.57 0.02 28.91
N THR A 334 7.30 0.00 30.21
CA THR A 334 6.14 -0.70 30.78
C THR A 334 4.83 -0.15 30.22
N LYS A 335 4.70 1.17 30.09
CA LYS A 335 3.46 1.82 29.64
C LYS A 335 3.10 1.40 28.22
N THR A 336 4.08 1.41 27.30
CA THR A 336 3.85 0.98 25.92
C THR A 336 3.45 -0.50 25.86
N ASN A 337 4.09 -1.39 26.62
CA ASN A 337 3.75 -2.82 26.63
C ASN A 337 2.34 -3.08 27.21
N GLU A 338 1.93 -2.31 28.22
CA GLU A 338 0.55 -2.32 28.73
C GLU A 338 -0.44 -1.88 27.65
N SER A 339 -0.12 -0.85 26.87
CA SER A 339 -0.96 -0.39 25.75
C SER A 339 -1.11 -1.47 24.67
N HIS A 340 -0.07 -2.25 24.38
CA HIS A 340 -0.11 -3.36 23.41
C HIS A 340 -1.05 -4.45 23.90
N THR A 341 -0.93 -4.82 25.17
CA THR A 341 -1.79 -5.83 25.80
C THR A 341 -3.26 -5.38 25.83
N ALA A 342 -3.50 -4.11 26.19
CA ALA A 342 -4.83 -3.52 26.20
C ALA A 342 -5.44 -3.49 24.79
N TYR A 343 -4.66 -3.06 23.79
CA TYR A 343 -5.11 -3.03 22.40
C TYR A 343 -5.43 -4.42 21.86
N THR A 344 -4.53 -5.40 22.03
CA THR A 344 -4.76 -6.77 21.55
C THR A 344 -6.04 -7.36 22.13
N ARG A 345 -6.25 -7.19 23.44
CA ARG A 345 -7.46 -7.68 24.11
C ARG A 345 -8.72 -6.94 23.66
N GLU A 346 -8.69 -5.62 23.55
CA GLU A 346 -9.84 -4.81 23.10
C GLU A 346 -10.20 -5.11 21.64
N LEU A 347 -9.20 -5.18 20.73
CA LEU A 347 -9.37 -5.57 19.34
C LEU A 347 -10.12 -6.90 19.20
N ILE A 348 -9.62 -7.95 19.83
CA ILE A 348 -10.18 -9.31 19.68
C ILE A 348 -11.58 -9.39 20.29
N THR A 349 -11.78 -8.80 21.47
CA THR A 349 -13.05 -8.90 22.19
C THR A 349 -14.15 -8.03 21.61
N LYS A 350 -13.81 -6.83 21.10
CA LYS A 350 -14.80 -5.82 20.69
C LYS A 350 -14.80 -5.46 19.22
N HIS A 351 -13.71 -5.65 18.47
CA HIS A 351 -13.62 -5.08 17.12
C HIS A 351 -13.45 -6.12 16.01
N VAL A 352 -13.39 -7.42 16.34
CA VAL A 352 -13.43 -8.50 15.36
C VAL A 352 -14.87 -8.95 15.11
N SER A 353 -15.31 -8.94 13.84
CA SER A 353 -16.66 -9.34 13.40
C SER A 353 -16.85 -10.85 13.23
N GLY A 354 -15.83 -11.64 13.56
CA GLY A 354 -15.78 -13.11 13.41
C GLY A 354 -14.51 -13.56 12.71
N ARG A 355 -13.98 -12.76 11.79
CA ARG A 355 -12.73 -13.04 11.09
C ARG A 355 -11.78 -11.85 11.21
N LEU A 356 -10.58 -12.08 11.74
CA LEU A 356 -9.53 -11.08 11.77
C LEU A 356 -8.55 -11.33 10.62
N LYS A 357 -8.47 -10.34 9.73
CA LYS A 357 -7.54 -10.35 8.59
C LYS A 357 -6.14 -10.01 9.07
N ILE A 358 -5.18 -10.88 8.76
CA ILE A 358 -3.79 -10.69 9.17
C ILE A 358 -2.86 -11.15 8.05
N ALA A 359 -1.76 -10.45 7.86
CA ALA A 359 -0.90 -10.64 6.70
C ALA A 359 0.51 -11.09 7.12
N PRO A 360 0.73 -12.40 7.35
CA PRO A 360 2.06 -12.96 7.47
C PRO A 360 2.81 -12.94 6.13
N GLU A 361 2.08 -13.00 5.00
CA GLU A 361 2.55 -12.94 3.61
C GLU A 361 3.39 -14.15 3.16
N HIS A 362 4.27 -14.66 4.00
CA HIS A 362 5.03 -15.90 3.76
C HIS A 362 5.48 -16.54 5.08
N THR A 363 6.11 -17.71 4.99
CA THR A 363 6.71 -18.43 6.13
C THR A 363 8.23 -18.61 6.04
N SER A 364 8.86 -18.10 4.99
CA SER A 364 10.28 -18.29 4.67
C SER A 364 11.01 -16.99 4.96
N ASP A 365 12.02 -17.02 5.83
CA ASP A 365 12.72 -15.82 6.27
C ASP A 365 13.45 -15.12 5.12
N LYS A 366 13.96 -15.89 4.15
CA LYS A 366 14.57 -15.37 2.93
C LYS A 366 13.57 -14.53 2.14
N VAL A 367 12.35 -15.04 1.95
CA VAL A 367 11.27 -14.33 1.23
C VAL A 367 10.74 -13.15 2.04
N LEU A 368 10.50 -13.34 3.34
CA LEU A 368 9.99 -12.31 4.26
C LEU A 368 10.96 -11.13 4.40
N LYS A 369 12.27 -11.40 4.47
CA LYS A 369 13.31 -10.36 4.47
C LYS A 369 13.21 -9.48 3.22
N LEU A 370 13.02 -10.10 2.05
CA LEU A 370 12.85 -9.34 0.81
C LEU A 370 11.52 -8.59 0.76
N MET A 371 10.45 -9.19 1.28
CA MET A 371 9.14 -8.54 1.45
C MET A 371 9.16 -7.38 2.46
N ARG A 372 10.21 -7.26 3.27
CA ARG A 372 10.33 -6.37 4.44
C ARG A 372 9.27 -6.64 5.50
N LYS A 373 9.04 -7.92 5.77
CA LYS A 373 8.10 -8.43 6.77
C LYS A 373 8.87 -9.07 7.95
N PRO A 374 8.27 -9.14 9.14
CA PRO A 374 8.85 -9.88 10.27
C PRO A 374 8.90 -11.38 9.94
N GLY A 375 9.69 -12.14 10.71
CA GLY A 375 9.69 -13.59 10.64
C GLY A 375 8.34 -14.20 11.01
N PHE A 376 8.11 -15.45 10.59
CA PHE A 376 6.83 -16.13 10.77
C PHE A 376 6.51 -16.46 12.24
N GLU A 377 7.53 -16.52 13.09
CA GLU A 377 7.41 -16.71 14.53
C GLU A 377 6.52 -15.65 15.20
N TYR A 378 6.57 -14.41 14.73
CA TYR A 378 5.71 -13.33 15.23
C TYR A 378 4.21 -13.61 14.95
N PHE A 379 3.90 -14.27 13.83
CA PHE A 379 2.53 -14.69 13.55
C PHE A 379 2.10 -15.86 14.44
N GLN A 380 3.03 -16.77 14.77
CA GLN A 380 2.76 -17.88 15.69
C GLN A 380 2.41 -17.37 17.08
N GLU A 381 3.22 -16.45 17.61
CA GLU A 381 2.99 -15.83 18.91
C GLU A 381 1.67 -15.03 18.94
N PHE A 382 1.40 -14.23 17.90
CA PHE A 382 0.11 -13.52 17.82
C PHE A 382 -1.08 -14.49 17.74
N LYS A 383 -0.95 -15.61 17.03
CA LYS A 383 -1.99 -16.64 16.96
C LYS A 383 -2.24 -17.27 18.33
N GLU A 384 -1.19 -17.54 19.10
CA GLU A 384 -1.32 -18.09 20.45
C GLU A 384 -2.10 -17.13 21.37
N GLN A 385 -1.76 -15.83 21.35
CA GLN A 385 -2.51 -14.79 22.09
C GLN A 385 -3.96 -14.69 21.61
N PHE A 386 -4.18 -14.75 20.30
CA PHE A 386 -5.53 -14.70 19.71
C PHE A 386 -6.39 -15.88 20.16
N ASP A 387 -5.88 -17.10 20.06
CA ASP A 387 -6.59 -18.32 20.44
C ASP A 387 -6.84 -18.36 21.95
N GLN A 388 -5.89 -17.90 22.76
CA GLN A 388 -6.04 -17.78 24.21
C GLN A 388 -7.20 -16.85 24.57
N ILE A 389 -7.20 -15.61 24.05
CA ILE A 389 -8.26 -14.64 24.33
C ILE A 389 -9.62 -15.13 23.81
N ASN A 390 -9.64 -15.81 22.65
CA ASN A 390 -10.87 -16.42 22.13
C ASN A 390 -11.43 -17.48 23.08
N ARG A 391 -10.59 -18.40 23.59
CA ARG A 391 -11.01 -19.41 24.57
C ARG A 391 -11.49 -18.77 25.88
N GLU A 392 -10.72 -17.83 26.43
CA GLU A 392 -11.05 -17.13 27.69
C GLU A 392 -12.40 -16.41 27.63
N LYS A 393 -12.77 -15.89 26.45
CA LYS A 393 -13.99 -15.10 26.26
C LYS A 393 -15.12 -15.86 25.57
N GLY A 394 -14.94 -17.17 25.30
CA GLY A 394 -15.93 -17.98 24.60
C GLY A 394 -16.25 -17.47 23.18
N LEU A 395 -15.27 -16.85 22.52
CA LEU A 395 -15.42 -16.30 21.18
C LEU A 395 -15.12 -17.39 20.13
N ASN A 396 -15.89 -17.41 19.05
CA ASN A 396 -15.70 -18.32 17.93
C ASN A 396 -15.15 -17.59 16.70
N GLN A 397 -14.06 -16.85 16.88
CA GLN A 397 -13.43 -16.08 15.80
C GLN A 397 -12.28 -16.85 15.16
N GLN A 398 -11.91 -16.46 13.95
CA GLN A 398 -10.81 -17.09 13.21
C GLN A 398 -9.86 -16.05 12.62
N LEU A 399 -8.58 -16.39 12.60
CA LEU A 399 -7.60 -15.66 11.80
C LEU A 399 -7.71 -16.07 10.33
N ILE A 400 -7.74 -15.07 9.44
CA ILE A 400 -7.66 -15.28 8.01
C ILE A 400 -6.29 -14.75 7.55
N PRO A 401 -5.28 -15.63 7.43
CA PRO A 401 -3.95 -15.23 7.00
C PRO A 401 -3.91 -14.98 5.49
N TYR A 402 -3.30 -13.87 5.09
CA TYR A 402 -2.95 -13.58 3.69
C TYR A 402 -1.53 -14.08 3.41
N PHE A 403 -1.42 -14.95 2.42
CA PHE A 403 -0.16 -15.46 1.90
C PHE A 403 -0.01 -15.17 0.42
N ILE A 404 1.22 -14.88 0.00
CA ILE A 404 1.56 -14.51 -1.37
C ILE A 404 2.51 -15.56 -1.97
N SER A 405 2.10 -16.16 -3.11
CA SER A 405 2.99 -16.98 -3.95
C SER A 405 3.71 -16.13 -5.00
N SER A 406 4.75 -16.68 -5.62
CA SER A 406 5.43 -16.09 -6.79
C SER A 406 6.07 -14.72 -6.57
N HIS A 407 6.27 -14.32 -5.31
CA HIS A 407 7.06 -13.14 -4.99
C HIS A 407 8.54 -13.37 -5.39
N PRO A 408 9.31 -12.33 -5.73
CA PRO A 408 10.76 -12.46 -5.86
C PRO A 408 11.41 -13.19 -4.67
N ALA A 409 12.46 -13.95 -4.94
CA ALA A 409 13.12 -14.91 -4.04
C ALA A 409 12.30 -16.12 -3.59
N CYS A 410 11.00 -16.22 -3.91
CA CYS A 410 10.19 -17.39 -3.56
C CYS A 410 10.43 -18.53 -4.56
N GLY A 411 10.87 -19.70 -4.07
CA GLY A 411 11.00 -20.94 -4.83
C GLY A 411 9.98 -22.01 -4.42
N PRO A 412 9.93 -23.15 -5.13
CA PRO A 412 9.04 -24.27 -4.78
C PRO A 412 9.27 -24.84 -3.36
N GLU A 413 10.51 -24.81 -2.87
CA GLU A 413 10.87 -25.21 -1.51
C GLU A 413 10.25 -24.29 -0.44
N ASP A 414 10.26 -22.98 -0.69
CA ASP A 414 9.67 -21.98 0.20
C ASP A 414 8.15 -22.19 0.29
N MET A 415 7.50 -22.51 -0.84
CA MET A 415 6.07 -22.82 -0.90
C MET A 415 5.71 -24.15 -0.24
N ALA A 416 6.57 -25.16 -0.33
CA ALA A 416 6.39 -26.42 0.36
C ALA A 416 6.48 -26.26 1.88
N ASP A 417 7.46 -25.49 2.37
CA ASP A 417 7.58 -25.17 3.79
C ASP A 417 6.37 -24.37 4.31
N LEU A 418 5.84 -23.44 3.51
CA LEU A 418 4.58 -22.76 3.78
C LEU A 418 3.42 -23.74 3.90
N ALA A 419 3.27 -24.66 2.94
CA ALA A 419 2.21 -25.67 2.97
C ALA A 419 2.31 -26.59 4.19
N ILE A 420 3.52 -27.00 4.59
CA ILE A 420 3.75 -27.83 5.79
C ILE A 420 3.39 -27.06 7.06
N LYS A 421 3.85 -25.81 7.20
CA LYS A 421 3.57 -24.98 8.38
C LYS A 421 2.07 -24.68 8.51
N THR A 422 1.41 -24.33 7.41
CA THR A 422 -0.04 -24.06 7.40
C THR A 422 -0.87 -25.32 7.66
N LYS A 423 -0.45 -26.49 7.14
CA LYS A 423 -1.03 -27.80 7.47
C LYS A 423 -0.99 -28.09 8.96
N LYS A 424 0.17 -27.91 9.61
CA LYS A 424 0.32 -28.11 11.07
C LYS A 424 -0.58 -27.20 11.91
N MET A 425 -0.87 -26.00 11.41
CA MET A 425 -1.77 -25.03 12.05
C MET A 425 -3.25 -25.24 11.70
N ASN A 426 -3.56 -26.28 10.92
CA ASN A 426 -4.91 -26.57 10.41
C ASN A 426 -5.52 -25.44 9.57
N PHE A 427 -4.68 -24.66 8.87
CA PHE A 427 -5.15 -23.66 7.91
C PHE A 427 -5.38 -24.29 6.54
N LYS A 428 -6.64 -24.35 6.11
CA LYS A 428 -7.03 -24.63 4.72
C LYS A 428 -7.27 -23.30 4.01
N LEU A 429 -6.27 -22.85 3.26
CA LEU A 429 -6.27 -21.53 2.65
C LEU A 429 -7.21 -21.47 1.45
N GLU A 430 -8.19 -20.57 1.50
CA GLU A 430 -9.10 -20.29 0.39
C GLU A 430 -8.81 -18.93 -0.26
N GLN A 431 -8.46 -17.94 0.57
CA GLN A 431 -8.06 -16.60 0.13
C GLN A 431 -6.54 -16.56 0.02
N VAL A 432 -6.05 -16.67 -1.21
CA VAL A 432 -4.61 -16.64 -1.52
C VAL A 432 -4.34 -15.64 -2.61
N GLN A 433 -3.15 -15.05 -2.56
CA GLN A 433 -2.71 -14.07 -3.53
C GLN A 433 -1.51 -14.61 -4.30
N ASP A 434 -1.51 -14.38 -5.61
CA ASP A 434 -0.32 -14.53 -6.41
C ASP A 434 0.30 -13.14 -6.61
N PHE A 435 1.62 -13.03 -6.50
CA PHE A 435 2.29 -11.74 -6.66
C PHE A 435 1.96 -11.15 -8.03
N THR A 436 1.46 -9.92 -7.99
CA THR A 436 1.11 -9.13 -9.18
C THR A 436 1.96 -7.86 -9.15
N PRO A 437 2.90 -7.70 -10.10
CA PRO A 437 3.77 -6.53 -10.12
C PRO A 437 2.94 -5.24 -10.22
N THR A 438 3.26 -4.30 -9.34
CA THR A 438 2.65 -2.97 -9.26
C THR A 438 3.76 -1.93 -9.44
N PRO A 439 3.61 -0.95 -10.36
CA PRO A 439 4.64 0.04 -10.62
C PRO A 439 5.15 0.72 -9.34
N MET A 440 6.43 1.07 -9.35
CA MET A 440 7.08 1.77 -8.24
C MET A 440 7.04 1.02 -6.89
N THR A 441 7.24 -0.29 -6.95
CA THR A 441 7.44 -1.14 -5.76
C THR A 441 8.75 -1.92 -5.90
N LEU A 442 9.47 -2.11 -4.79
CA LEU A 442 10.74 -2.82 -4.78
C LEU A 442 10.61 -4.22 -5.41
N ALA A 443 9.56 -4.95 -5.06
CA ALA A 443 9.31 -6.30 -5.59
C ALA A 443 9.11 -6.28 -7.11
N THR A 444 8.50 -5.24 -7.68
CA THR A 444 8.28 -5.12 -9.12
C THR A 444 9.56 -4.81 -9.87
N GLU A 445 10.41 -3.96 -9.31
CA GLU A 445 11.74 -3.66 -9.85
C GLU A 445 12.59 -4.93 -9.94
N ILE A 446 12.59 -5.73 -8.87
CA ILE A 446 13.29 -7.02 -8.83
C ILE A 446 12.66 -7.98 -9.83
N TYR A 447 11.32 -8.05 -9.87
CA TYR A 447 10.60 -8.92 -10.80
C TYR A 447 11.01 -8.64 -12.23
N TYR A 448 11.04 -7.39 -12.68
CA TYR A 448 11.38 -7.07 -14.06
C TYR A 448 12.89 -7.22 -14.33
N SER A 449 13.72 -6.58 -13.51
CA SER A 449 15.16 -6.46 -13.75
C SER A 449 15.92 -7.75 -13.47
N GLY A 450 15.45 -8.55 -12.51
CA GLY A 450 16.18 -9.69 -11.94
C GLY A 450 17.24 -9.29 -10.90
N TYR A 451 17.35 -8.00 -10.54
CA TYR A 451 18.36 -7.48 -9.62
C TYR A 451 17.72 -6.78 -8.43
N HIS A 452 18.34 -6.92 -7.26
CA HIS A 452 17.97 -6.14 -6.08
C HIS A 452 18.48 -4.69 -6.19
N PRO A 453 17.62 -3.65 -6.24
CA PRO A 453 18.03 -2.26 -6.47
C PRO A 453 19.12 -1.70 -5.53
N TYR A 454 19.22 -2.22 -4.30
CA TYR A 454 20.18 -1.73 -3.31
C TYR A 454 21.53 -2.43 -3.35
N THR A 455 21.56 -3.71 -3.69
CA THR A 455 22.77 -4.55 -3.66
C THR A 455 23.27 -4.92 -5.05
N LEU A 456 22.39 -4.80 -6.05
CA LEU A 456 22.57 -5.20 -7.44
C LEU A 456 22.90 -6.69 -7.62
N GLU A 457 22.59 -7.50 -6.61
CA GLU A 457 22.66 -8.96 -6.66
C GLU A 457 21.47 -9.51 -7.44
N GLN A 458 21.67 -10.64 -8.11
CA GLN A 458 20.60 -11.33 -8.84
C GLN A 458 19.61 -11.98 -7.87
N VAL A 459 18.33 -11.89 -8.20
CA VAL A 459 17.24 -12.47 -7.41
C VAL A 459 16.35 -13.31 -8.32
N TYR A 460 16.23 -14.60 -8.00
CA TYR A 460 15.30 -15.49 -8.67
C TYR A 460 13.86 -14.97 -8.54
N THR A 461 13.10 -14.97 -9.62
CA THR A 461 11.68 -14.58 -9.60
C THR A 461 10.88 -15.50 -10.53
N PRO A 462 9.80 -16.12 -10.05
CA PRO A 462 8.86 -16.87 -10.89
C PRO A 462 8.16 -15.96 -11.90
N LYS A 463 8.29 -16.24 -13.20
CA LYS A 463 7.70 -15.41 -14.25
C LYS A 463 6.74 -16.17 -15.15
N THR A 464 7.08 -17.40 -15.48
CA THR A 464 6.28 -18.19 -16.42
C THR A 464 4.97 -18.62 -15.77
N LYS A 465 3.92 -18.79 -16.58
CA LYS A 465 2.63 -19.31 -16.11
C LYS A 465 2.80 -20.67 -15.40
N GLU A 466 3.70 -21.52 -15.89
CA GLU A 466 4.00 -22.81 -15.27
C GLU A 466 4.62 -22.65 -13.88
N GLU A 467 5.64 -21.82 -13.72
CA GLU A 467 6.27 -21.57 -12.40
C GLU A 467 5.27 -20.99 -11.40
N LYS A 468 4.51 -19.95 -11.80
CA LYS A 468 3.55 -19.29 -10.91
C LYS A 468 2.42 -20.25 -10.50
N LEU A 469 1.87 -21.02 -11.44
CA LEU A 469 0.87 -22.05 -11.12
C LEU A 469 1.46 -23.17 -10.27
N GLY A 470 2.70 -23.58 -10.54
CA GLY A 470 3.41 -24.58 -9.75
C GLY A 470 3.54 -24.19 -8.28
N GLN A 471 3.89 -22.92 -8.01
CA GLN A 471 3.91 -22.37 -6.66
C GLN A 471 2.51 -22.25 -6.05
N ARG A 472 1.56 -21.68 -6.77
CA ARG A 472 0.20 -21.44 -6.27
C ARG A 472 -0.50 -22.72 -5.81
N LYS A 473 -0.22 -23.87 -6.44
CA LYS A 473 -0.81 -25.18 -6.08
C LYS A 473 -0.50 -25.60 -4.64
N PHE A 474 0.64 -25.21 -4.08
CA PHE A 474 1.03 -25.56 -2.70
C PHE A 474 0.06 -25.04 -1.65
N PHE A 475 -0.63 -23.92 -1.88
CA PHE A 475 -1.65 -23.42 -0.97
C PHE A 475 -2.82 -24.40 -0.78
N PHE A 476 -3.06 -25.23 -1.77
CA PHE A 476 -4.20 -26.14 -1.84
C PHE A 476 -3.77 -27.60 -1.68
N TRP A 477 -2.72 -27.86 -0.88
CA TRP A 477 -2.17 -29.20 -0.62
C TRP A 477 -3.20 -30.25 -0.17
N TYR A 478 -4.32 -29.81 0.40
CA TYR A 478 -5.41 -30.66 0.87
C TYR A 478 -6.35 -31.14 -0.24
N LYS A 479 -6.29 -30.55 -1.44
CA LYS A 479 -7.13 -30.89 -2.58
C LYS A 479 -6.52 -32.04 -3.42
N PRO A 480 -7.22 -33.16 -3.64
CA PRO A 480 -6.69 -34.32 -4.35
C PRO A 480 -6.11 -34.00 -5.73
N GLU A 481 -6.74 -33.11 -6.48
CA GLU A 481 -6.33 -32.73 -7.84
C GLU A 481 -4.95 -32.07 -7.91
N TYR A 482 -4.47 -31.45 -6.82
CA TYR A 482 -3.16 -30.78 -6.79
C TYR A 482 -2.06 -31.64 -6.17
N LYS A 483 -2.39 -32.73 -5.46
CA LYS A 483 -1.38 -33.58 -4.80
C LYS A 483 -0.38 -34.18 -5.79
N LYS A 484 -0.87 -34.67 -6.94
CA LYS A 484 -0.02 -35.26 -8.00
C LYS A 484 0.96 -34.23 -8.58
N ASP A 485 0.50 -32.99 -8.75
CA ASP A 485 1.33 -31.91 -9.29
C ASP A 485 2.38 -31.47 -8.26
N ILE A 486 1.99 -31.31 -7.00
CA ILE A 486 2.92 -31.01 -5.90
C ILE A 486 4.00 -32.10 -5.79
N TYR A 487 3.61 -33.37 -5.86
CA TYR A 487 4.55 -34.50 -5.85
C TYR A 487 5.57 -34.37 -6.98
N LYS A 488 5.12 -34.16 -8.23
CA LYS A 488 5.99 -33.99 -9.40
C LYS A 488 6.94 -32.80 -9.24
N THR A 489 6.44 -31.66 -8.74
CA THR A 489 7.27 -30.48 -8.49
C THR A 489 8.37 -30.78 -7.47
N LEU A 490 8.03 -31.43 -6.36
CA LEU A 490 8.99 -31.79 -5.31
C LEU A 490 9.99 -32.87 -5.78
N GLN A 491 9.57 -33.80 -6.63
CA GLN A 491 10.43 -34.78 -7.27
C GLN A 491 11.45 -34.09 -8.19
N LYS A 492 11.00 -33.13 -9.02
CA LYS A 492 11.86 -32.39 -9.95
C LYS A 492 12.98 -31.60 -9.25
N ILE A 493 12.73 -31.13 -8.03
CA ILE A 493 13.72 -30.41 -7.21
C ILE A 493 14.46 -31.33 -6.21
N ASN A 494 14.29 -32.65 -6.31
CA ASN A 494 14.95 -33.66 -5.46
C ASN A 494 14.70 -33.51 -3.94
N ARG A 495 13.51 -33.03 -3.53
CA ARG A 495 13.15 -32.82 -2.11
C ARG A 495 12.21 -33.91 -1.56
N GLN A 496 12.72 -35.14 -1.50
CA GLN A 496 11.99 -36.30 -0.95
C GLN A 496 11.61 -36.12 0.52
N ASP A 497 12.39 -35.36 1.29
CA ASP A 497 12.10 -35.02 2.68
C ASP A 497 10.82 -34.18 2.83
N LEU A 498 10.54 -33.28 1.89
CA LEU A 498 9.34 -32.44 1.89
C LEU A 498 8.11 -33.22 1.45
N ILE A 499 8.26 -34.16 0.51
CA ILE A 499 7.18 -35.05 0.07
C ILE A 499 6.61 -35.79 1.29
N LYS A 500 7.47 -36.44 2.08
CA LYS A 500 7.08 -37.21 3.28
C LYS A 500 6.35 -36.37 4.35
N LYS A 501 6.66 -35.08 4.43
CA LYS A 501 6.04 -34.16 5.41
C LYS A 501 4.69 -33.63 4.93
N LEU A 502 4.55 -33.41 3.63
CA LEU A 502 3.41 -32.70 3.06
C LEU A 502 2.29 -33.63 2.56
N LEU A 503 2.64 -34.69 1.85
CA LEU A 503 1.72 -35.64 1.21
C LEU A 503 1.57 -36.90 2.05
#